data_AF-A0A3B0S6N4-F1
#
_entry.id   AF-A0A3B0S6N4-F1
#
_cell.length_a   1.000
_cell.length_b   1.000
_cell.length_c   1.000
_cell.angle_alpha   90.00
_cell.angle_beta   90.00
_cell.angle_gamma   90.00
#
_symmetry.space_group_name_H-M   'P 1'
#
loop_
_entity.id
_entity.type
_entity.pdbx_description
1 polymer ?
#
loop_
_entity_poly.entity_id
_entity_poly.type
_entity_poly.pdbx_seq_one_letter_code
_entity_poly.pdbx_strand_id
1 'polypeptide(L)' 'MDQKTVQTVMSHAKKGRTILLGFGNGGEVKVKVKYGPMGLITRRFATDHDTFEEIRRRLRDRRGF' A
#
# COMPACT_ATOMS: atom_id res chain seq x y z
N MET A 1 -10.64 9.45 3.28
CA MET A 1 -10.27 8.09 3.75
C MET A 1 -11.04 6.99 3.01
N ASP A 2 -10.38 6.29 2.09
CA ASP A 2 -10.94 5.18 1.29
C ASP A 2 -10.66 3.81 1.94
N GLN A 3 -11.64 3.29 2.66
CA GLN A 3 -11.51 2.02 3.38
C GLN A 3 -11.31 0.81 2.46
N LYS A 4 -11.83 0.85 1.22
CA LYS A 4 -11.70 -0.26 0.26
C LYS A 4 -10.26 -0.45 -0.20
N THR A 5 -9.53 0.64 -0.46
CA THR A 5 -8.10 0.58 -0.80
C THR A 5 -7.28 0.10 0.39
N VAL A 6 -7.55 0.60 1.60
CA VAL A 6 -6.86 0.09 2.82
C VAL A 6 -7.01 -1.42 2.94
N GLN A 7 -8.25 -1.94 2.89
CA GLN A 7 -8.50 -3.37 3.00
C GLN A 7 -7.83 -4.18 1.88
N THR A 8 -7.87 -3.67 0.64
CA THR A 8 -7.24 -4.32 -0.51
C THR A 8 -5.72 -4.42 -0.34
N VAL A 9 -5.07 -3.31 -0.02
CA VAL A 9 -3.60 -3.24 0.18
C VAL A 9 -3.18 -4.15 1.34
N MET A 10 -3.92 -4.10 2.45
CA MET A 10 -3.65 -4.94 3.62
C MET A 10 -3.85 -6.43 3.34
N SER A 11 -4.86 -6.80 2.54
CA SER A 11 -5.08 -8.19 2.11
C SER A 11 -3.90 -8.72 1.28
N HIS A 12 -3.37 -7.91 0.35
CA HIS A 12 -2.16 -8.27 -0.40
C HIS A 12 -0.94 -8.38 0.50
N ALA A 13 -0.76 -7.44 1.43
CA ALA A 13 0.32 -7.51 2.41
C ALA A 13 0.22 -8.81 3.21
N LYS A 14 -0.98 -9.20 3.68
CA LYS A 14 -1.22 -10.43 4.45
C LYS A 14 -0.75 -11.68 3.71
N LYS A 15 -0.92 -11.70 2.38
CA LYS A 15 -0.47 -12.77 1.47
C LYS A 15 1.04 -12.72 1.15
N GLY A 16 1.83 -11.94 1.89
CA GLY A 16 3.29 -11.83 1.71
C GLY A 16 3.71 -11.02 0.48
N ARG A 17 2.82 -10.18 -0.07
CA ARG A 17 3.13 -9.38 -1.27
C ARG A 17 3.87 -8.09 -0.90
N THR A 18 4.75 -7.65 -1.79
CA THR A 18 5.53 -6.43 -1.61
C THR A 18 4.65 -5.21 -1.84
N ILE A 19 4.57 -4.35 -0.83
CA ILE A 19 3.88 -3.07 -0.89
C ILE A 19 4.94 -1.96 -0.92
N LEU A 20 4.88 -1.10 -1.93
CA LEU A 20 5.71 0.08 -2.05
C LEU A 20 4.86 1.32 -1.81
N LEU A 21 5.25 2.10 -0.82
CA LEU A 21 4.66 3.38 -0.48
C LEU A 21 5.57 4.47 -1.04
N GLY A 22 5.01 5.48 -1.72
CA GLY A 22 5.80 6.59 -2.24
C GLY A 22 5.01 7.89 -2.31
N PHE A 23 5.74 8.99 -2.24
CA PHE A 23 5.23 10.35 -2.45
C PHE A 23 5.64 10.81 -3.85
N GLY A 24 4.71 11.41 -4.59
CA GLY A 24 4.95 12.04 -5.89
C GLY A 24 5.23 13.54 -5.73
N ASN A 25 5.71 14.15 -6.82
CA ASN A 25 5.86 15.61 -6.89
C ASN A 25 4.46 16.26 -6.84
N GLY A 26 4.26 17.23 -5.93
CA GLY A 26 2.97 17.90 -5.72
C GLY A 26 2.11 17.34 -4.58
N GLY A 27 2.66 16.47 -3.71
CA GLY A 27 1.93 15.98 -2.52
C GLY A 27 1.02 14.77 -2.78
N GLU A 28 1.00 14.25 -4.02
CA GLU A 28 0.28 13.02 -4.34
C GLU A 28 0.91 11.83 -3.63
N VAL A 29 0.11 11.05 -2.90
CA VAL A 29 0.57 9.79 -2.28
C VAL A 29 0.18 8.60 -3.14
N LYS A 30 1.11 7.66 -3.32
CA LYS A 30 0.98 6.52 -4.23
C LYS A 30 1.30 5.23 -3.50
N VAL A 31 0.38 4.28 -3.59
CA VAL A 31 0.57 2.92 -3.08
C VAL A 31 0.68 1.96 -4.25
N LYS A 32 1.76 1.18 -4.30
CA LYS A 32 1.97 0.15 -5.33
C LYS A 32 2.04 -1.21 -4.68
N VAL A 33 1.27 -2.16 -5.20
CA VAL A 33 1.27 -3.55 -4.76
C VAL A 33 1.88 -4.40 -5.86
N LYS A 34 2.99 -5.08 -5.57
CA LYS A 34 3.63 -6.03 -6.51
C LYS A 34 3.16 -7.46 -6.20
N TYR A 35 2.66 -8.17 -7.21
CA TYR A 35 2.18 -9.55 -7.13
C TYR A 35 2.48 -10.33 -8.42
N GLY A 36 2.10 -11.61 -8.44
CA GLY A 36 2.44 -12.53 -9.53
C GLY A 36 3.86 -13.12 -9.42
N PRO A 37 4.27 -13.95 -10.40
CA PRO A 37 5.62 -14.50 -10.44
C PRO A 37 6.65 -13.37 -10.49
N MET A 38 7.66 -13.43 -9.62
CA MET A 38 8.73 -12.42 -9.47
C MET A 38 8.25 -10.97 -9.20
N GLY A 39 6.98 -10.74 -8.85
CA GLY A 39 6.46 -9.38 -8.63
C GLY A 39 6.29 -8.56 -9.92
N LEU A 40 6.17 -9.22 -11.07
CA LEU A 40 6.00 -8.60 -12.39
C LEU A 40 4.69 -7.80 -12.50
N ILE A 41 3.65 -8.17 -11.77
CA ILE A 41 2.37 -7.47 -11.82
C ILE A 41 2.35 -6.39 -10.74
N THR A 42 2.25 -5.13 -11.13
CA THR A 42 2.17 -4.00 -10.21
C THR A 42 0.83 -3.30 -10.33
N ARG A 43 0.03 -3.30 -9.25
CA ARG A 43 -1.20 -2.48 -9.17
C ARG A 43 -0.90 -1.19 -8.42
N ARG A 44 -1.35 -0.07 -8.98
CA ARG A 44 -1.13 1.27 -8.43
C ARG A 44 -2.45 1.81 -7.90
N PHE A 45 -2.42 2.42 -6.74
CA PHE A 45 -3.53 3.12 -6.13
C PHE A 45 -3.08 4.57 -5.89
N ALA A 46 -3.81 5.51 -6.48
CA ALA A 46 -3.73 6.91 -6.10
C ALA A 46 -4.67 7.08 -4.90
N THR A 47 -4.14 7.54 -3.77
CA THR A 47 -4.92 7.70 -2.54
C THR A 47 -4.74 9.11 -2.00
N ASP A 48 -5.63 9.50 -1.08
CA ASP A 48 -5.44 10.67 -0.23
C ASP A 48 -4.38 10.40 0.86
N HIS A 49 -3.87 11.50 1.45
CA HIS A 49 -2.85 11.47 2.50
C HIS A 49 -3.30 10.62 3.71
N ASP A 50 -4.55 10.76 4.15
CA ASP A 50 -5.09 10.03 5.30
C ASP A 50 -5.10 8.51 5.05
N THR A 51 -5.59 8.10 3.87
CA THR A 51 -5.59 6.69 3.47
C THR A 51 -4.18 6.11 3.40
N PHE A 52 -3.22 6.90 2.90
CA PHE A 52 -1.82 6.49 2.81
C PHE A 52 -1.18 6.32 4.19
N GLU A 53 -1.35 7.29 5.08
CA GLU A 53 -0.82 7.23 6.45
C GLU A 53 -1.45 6.07 7.23
N GLU A 54 -2.73 5.77 7.01
CA GLU A 54 -3.38 4.62 7.61
C GLU A 54 -2.76 3.29 7.13
N ILE A 55 -2.53 3.15 5.82
CA ILE A 55 -1.84 1.98 5.26
C ILE A 55 -0.43 1.86 5.83
N ARG A 56 0.31 2.97 5.90
CA ARG A 56 1.67 3.04 6.45
C ARG A 56 1.69 2.61 7.92
N ARG A 57 0.77 3.12 8.73
CA ARG A 57 0.61 2.79 10.16
C ARG A 57 0.37 1.29 10.33
N ARG A 58 -0.62 0.73 9.64
CA ARG A 58 -0.95 -0.71 9.74
C ARG A 58 0.16 -1.63 9.25
N LEU A 59 0.90 -1.23 8.21
CA LEU A 59 2.05 -2.00 7.72
C LEU A 59 3.22 -1.97 8.72
N ARG A 60 3.41 -0.86 9.42
CA ARG A 60 4.43 -0.74 10.48
C ARG A 60 4.07 -1.60 11.69
N ASP A 61 2.83 -1.54 12.16
CA ASP A 61 2.39 -2.33 13.31
C ASP A 61 2.51 -3.84 13.04
N ARG A 62 2.33 -4.26 11.77
CA ARG A 62 2.55 -5.65 11.34
C ARG A 62 4.02 -6.08 11.26
N ARG A 63 4.96 -5.14 11.23
CA ARG A 63 6.41 -5.39 11.31
C ARG A 63 6.95 -5.30 12.75
N GLY A 64 6.07 -5.08 13.73
CA GLY A 64 6.43 -5.17 15.15
C GLY A 64 6.90 -6.57 15.51
N PHE A 65 8.01 -6.61 16.26
CA PHE A 65 8.60 -7.77 16.93
C PHE A 65 7.57 -8.53 17.78
#